data_AF-A0A402BWK9-F1
#
_entry.id   AF-A0A402BWK9-F1
#
_cell.length_a   1.000
_cell.length_b   1.000
_cell.length_c   1.000
_cell.angle_alpha   90.00
_cell.angle_beta   90.00
_cell.angle_gamma   90.00
#
_symmetry.space_group_name_H-M   'P 1'
#
loop_
_entity.id
_entity.type
_entity.pdbx_description
1 polymer ?
#
loop_
_entity_poly.entity_id
_entity_poly.type
_entity_poly.pdbx_seq_one_letter_code
_entity_poly.pdbx_strand_id
1 'polypeptide(L)' 'MVTAEFFWRVFEATGSIAAYLLYKRLMLQ' A
#
# COMPACT_ATOMS: atom_id res chain seq x y z
N MET A 1 -4.45 1.85 -10.32
CA MET A 1 -5.33 2.03 -9.14
C MET A 1 -5.47 0.74 -8.32
N VAL A 2 -5.89 -0.39 -8.90
CA VAL A 2 -6.06 -1.69 -8.20
C VAL A 2 -4.83 -2.11 -7.37
N THR A 3 -3.62 -1.88 -7.87
CA THR A 3 -2.37 -2.25 -7.19
C THR A 3 -2.12 -1.43 -5.91
N ALA A 4 -2.47 -0.15 -5.90
CA ALA A 4 -2.29 0.69 -4.71
C ALA A 4 -3.26 0.28 -3.59
N GLU A 5 -4.53 0.09 -3.92
CA GLU A 5 -5.54 -0.38 -2.95
C GLU A 5 -5.19 -1.74 -2.34
N PHE A 6 -4.57 -2.64 -3.10
CA PHE A 6 -4.08 -3.92 -2.57
C PHE A 6 -3.06 -3.70 -1.44
N PHE A 7 -2.05 -2.85 -1.67
CA PHE A 7 -1.03 -2.57 -0.65
C PHE A 7 -1.58 -1.79 0.55
N TRP A 8 -2.58 -0.93 0.33
CA TRP A 8 -3.31 -0.29 1.41
C TRP A 8 -3.99 -1.32 2.33
N ARG A 9 -4.75 -2.26 1.76
CA ARG A 9 -5.42 -3.32 2.52
C ARG A 9 -4.45 -4.25 3.25
N VAL A 10 -3.30 -4.55 2.64
CA VAL A 10 -2.24 -5.35 3.30
C VAL A 10 -1.68 -4.59 4.50
N PHE A 11 -1.44 -3.28 4.39
CA PHE A 11 -1.01 -2.47 5.51
C PHE A 11 -2.07 -2.43 6.63
N GLU A 12 -3.35 -2.21 6.30
CA GLU A 12 -4.42 -2.21 7.30
C GLU A 12 -4.54 -3.54 8.05
N ALA A 13 -4.34 -4.67 7.37
CA ALA A 13 -4.45 -5.99 7.97
C ALA A 13 -3.21 -6.42 8.79
N THR A 14 -2.02 -5.88 8.47
CA THR A 14 -0.75 -6.41 9.01
C THR A 14 0.10 -5.38 9.75
N GLY A 15 -0.16 -4.08 9.58
CA GLY A 15 0.72 -3.00 10.04
C GLY A 15 2.07 -2.94 9.29
N SER A 16 2.23 -3.66 8.18
CA SER A 16 3.50 -3.72 7.44
C SER A 16 3.92 -2.37 6.86
N ILE A 17 4.98 -1.78 7.40
CA ILE A 17 5.55 -0.51 6.94
C ILE A 17 5.97 -0.60 5.46
N ALA A 18 6.46 -1.75 5.01
CA ALA A 18 6.83 -1.97 3.61
C ALA A 18 5.62 -1.83 2.67
N ALA A 19 4.45 -2.36 3.06
CA ALA A 19 3.22 -2.23 2.29
C ALA A 19 2.75 -0.76 2.20
N TYR A 20 2.88 0.00 3.30
CA TYR A 20 2.57 1.43 3.29
C TYR A 20 3.49 2.24 2.36
N LEU A 21 4.80 1.96 2.37
CA LEU A 21 5.76 2.62 1.47
C LEU A 21 5.47 2.32 -0.01
N LEU A 22 5.09 1.08 -0.32
CA LEU A 22 4.68 0.68 -1.67
C LEU A 22 3.39 1.37 -2.11
N TYR A 23 2.37 1.39 -1.24
CA TYR A 23 1.13 2.14 -1.47
C TYR A 23 1.42 3.62 -1.79
N LYS A 24 2.25 4.27 -0.96
CA LYS A 24 2.62 5.68 -1.13
C LYS A 24 3.34 5.94 -2.46
N ARG A 25 4.24 5.04 -2.88
CA ARG A 25 4.95 5.16 -4.16
C ARG A 25 4.01 5.00 -5.36
N LEU A 26 3.05 4.07 -5.27
CA LEU A 26 2.08 3.79 -6.33
C LEU A 26 0.96 4.85 -6.44
N MET A 27 0.70 5.60 -5.37
CA MET A 27 -0.24 6.73 -5.37
C MET A 27 0.37 8.03 -5.93
N LEU A 28 1.70 8.14 -5.97
CA LEU A 28 2.41 9.32 -6.47
C LEU A 28 2.79 9.24 -7.97
N GLN A 29 2.45 8.15 -8.64
CA GLN A 29 2.51 7.99 -10.11
C GLN A 29 1.13 8.20 -10.72
#